data_AF-A0A2M7E6A6-F1
#
_entry.id   AF-A0A2M7E6A6-F1
#
_cell.length_a   1.000
_cell.length_b   1.000
_cell.length_c   1.000
_cell.angle_alpha   90.00
_cell.angle_beta   90.00
_cell.angle_gamma   90.00
#
_symmetry.space_group_name_H-M   'P 1'
#
loop_
_entity.id
_entity.type
_entity.pdbx_description
1 polymer ?
#
loop_
_entity_poly.entity_id
_entity_poly.type
_entity_poly.pdbx_seq_one_letter_code
_entity_poly.pdbx_strand_id
1 'polypeptide(L)'
;MKYIPILFIITICSELIFSQTSTEKKIKFAEDKITTFSDSQIFYTQKLEVLKLQWIRDEIKQYGLPKISGDGMLINHLAMSMFYDEKHGQSQWVVHIILPDIKNGVQTRTNDFRKDSMIISGTPGKEDYFNSGYDRGHLAASADFRWSKRALSESYYYSNMSPQKPEFNRGKWSQLEDFVRQYVIESNEPVFVVTGGILTDSLKTIGKEKKISVPKYYYKIIVDLNGNKKKGIAFIMLNGTNTKPIISYAVSIDSVEKVTGIDFFASLPDTLENRIEKMYNIDLWLNKEQAGGVKPLEAEELPKGAINTVDAEKFYAQKATVCGTVVAVKVLKDSKGIIYNLDQKFPYQIFSFTIWKTNIANFSYDPASVLMSKKICITGTIDKYRDKPTMELRNEKAIKFLEDETDD
;
A
#
# COMPACT_ATOMS: atom_id res chain seq x y z
N MET A 1 -2.44 -88.82 50.99
CA MET A 1 -1.22 -88.42 51.74
C MET A 1 -0.67 -87.17 51.06
N LYS A 2 -0.44 -86.00 51.66
CA LYS A 2 -0.47 -85.47 53.04
C LYS A 2 -0.78 -83.95 52.94
N TYR A 3 -1.65 -83.47 53.83
CA TYR A 3 -1.71 -82.17 54.55
C TYR A 3 -1.08 -80.86 53.96
N ILE A 4 -1.95 -79.88 53.62
CA ILE A 4 -2.22 -78.55 54.28
C ILE A 4 -1.07 -77.95 55.14
N PRO A 5 -0.72 -76.62 55.11
CA PRO A 5 -1.67 -75.50 55.20
C PRO A 5 -1.44 -74.20 54.39
N ILE A 6 -2.57 -73.52 54.25
CA ILE A 6 -2.81 -72.08 54.12
C ILE A 6 -1.88 -71.25 54.99
N LEU A 7 -1.18 -70.28 54.39
CA LEU A 7 -0.59 -69.15 55.09
C LEU A 7 -1.11 -67.85 54.45
N PHE A 8 -1.95 -67.16 55.21
CA PHE A 8 -2.38 -65.79 54.95
C PHE A 8 -1.14 -64.88 54.99
N ILE A 9 -0.73 -64.35 53.84
CA ILE A 9 0.15 -63.18 53.79
C ILE A 9 -0.72 -62.03 53.31
N ILE A 10 -1.17 -61.24 54.28
CA ILE A 10 -1.80 -59.95 54.04
C ILE A 10 -0.72 -59.04 53.48
N THR A 11 -0.64 -58.96 52.15
CA THR A 11 0.14 -57.94 51.47
C THR A 11 -0.62 -56.62 51.64
N ILE A 12 -0.18 -55.79 52.59
CA ILE A 12 -0.59 -54.38 52.64
C ILE A 12 0.04 -53.74 51.40
N CYS A 13 -0.69 -53.79 50.29
CA CYS A 13 -0.44 -52.99 49.12
C CYS A 13 -0.75 -51.55 49.53
N SER A 14 0.28 -50.81 49.96
CA SER A 14 0.20 -49.36 50.03
C SER A 14 0.18 -48.84 48.60
N GLU A 15 -0.95 -49.00 47.92
CA GLU A 15 -1.32 -48.08 46.85
C GLU A 15 -1.40 -46.71 47.51
N LEU A 16 -0.36 -45.91 47.30
CA LEU A 16 -0.45 -44.46 47.43
C LEU A 16 -1.46 -43.98 46.39
N ILE A 17 -2.74 -44.16 46.70
CA ILE A 17 -3.83 -43.42 46.08
C ILE A 17 -3.59 -41.99 46.53
N PHE A 18 -2.84 -41.22 45.75
CA PHE A 18 -2.83 -39.77 45.87
C PHE A 18 -4.26 -39.31 45.59
N SER A 19 -5.06 -39.18 46.65
CA SER A 19 -6.38 -38.60 46.61
C SER A 19 -6.21 -37.16 46.15
N GLN A 20 -6.55 -36.89 44.89
CA GLN A 20 -6.41 -35.54 44.36
C GLN A 20 -7.18 -34.56 45.23
N THR A 21 -6.50 -33.49 45.65
CA THR A 21 -7.11 -32.49 46.51
C THR A 21 -8.31 -31.83 45.82
N SER A 22 -9.26 -31.30 46.59
CA SER A 22 -10.39 -30.52 46.03
C SER A 22 -9.91 -29.38 45.13
N THR A 23 -8.74 -28.81 45.44
CA THR A 23 -8.08 -27.78 44.63
C THR A 23 -7.53 -28.34 43.32
N GLU A 24 -6.86 -29.49 43.31
CA GLU A 24 -6.37 -30.15 42.08
C GLU A 24 -7.51 -30.47 41.11
N LYS A 25 -8.66 -30.94 41.60
CA LYS A 25 -9.84 -31.17 40.76
C LYS A 25 -10.37 -29.87 40.12
N LYS A 26 -10.36 -28.76 40.86
CA LYS A 26 -10.75 -27.44 40.34
C LYS A 26 -9.75 -26.91 39.32
N ILE A 27 -8.45 -27.12 39.54
CA ILE A 27 -7.39 -26.77 38.58
C ILE A 27 -7.60 -27.54 37.28
N LYS A 28 -7.73 -28.87 37.36
CA LYS A 28 -7.95 -29.72 36.19
C LYS A 28 -9.21 -29.31 35.42
N PHE A 29 -10.31 -29.04 36.12
CA PHE A 29 -11.53 -28.55 35.47
C PHE A 29 -11.30 -27.22 34.73
N ALA A 30 -10.55 -26.28 35.31
CA ALA A 30 -10.21 -25.02 34.66
C ALA A 30 -9.33 -25.24 33.41
N GLU A 31 -8.33 -26.13 33.49
CA GLU A 31 -7.47 -26.52 32.37
C GLU A 31 -8.27 -27.18 31.23
N ASP A 32 -9.20 -28.08 31.55
CA ASP A 32 -10.09 -28.72 30.57
C ASP A 32 -10.99 -27.69 29.87
N LYS A 33 -11.47 -26.68 30.62
CA LYS A 33 -12.23 -25.55 30.04
C LYS A 33 -11.37 -24.67 29.16
N ILE A 34 -10.14 -24.34 29.55
CA ILE A 34 -9.19 -23.59 28.72
C ILE A 34 -8.96 -24.32 27.40
N THR A 35 -8.71 -25.63 27.44
CA THR A 35 -8.51 -26.46 26.25
C THR A 35 -9.74 -26.45 25.35
N THR A 36 -10.92 -26.69 25.93
CA THR A 36 -12.19 -26.67 25.19
C THR A 36 -12.46 -25.31 24.51
N PHE A 37 -12.20 -24.20 25.22
CA PHE A 37 -12.37 -22.87 24.66
C PHE A 37 -11.33 -22.55 23.58
N SER A 38 -10.09 -23.00 23.74
CA SER A 38 -9.04 -22.90 22.70
C SER A 38 -9.44 -23.64 21.43
N ASP A 39 -9.93 -24.89 21.54
CA ASP A 39 -10.39 -25.67 20.39
C ASP A 39 -11.56 -24.99 19.68
N SER A 40 -12.51 -24.47 20.46
CA SER A 40 -13.65 -23.70 19.93
C SER A 40 -13.16 -22.44 19.22
N GLN A 41 -12.21 -21.71 19.79
CA GLN A 41 -11.64 -20.49 19.19
C GLN A 41 -10.96 -20.82 17.85
N ILE A 42 -10.19 -21.90 17.76
CA ILE A 42 -9.56 -22.36 16.52
C ILE A 42 -10.64 -22.65 15.47
N PHE A 43 -11.67 -23.42 15.83
CA PHE A 43 -12.76 -23.79 14.92
C PHE A 43 -13.49 -22.55 14.36
N TYR A 44 -13.89 -21.63 15.23
CA TYR A 44 -14.61 -20.43 14.78
C TYR A 44 -13.72 -19.45 14.02
N THR A 45 -12.41 -19.40 14.31
CA THR A 45 -11.45 -18.59 13.54
C THR A 45 -11.33 -19.12 12.11
N GLN A 46 -11.23 -20.43 11.92
CA GLN A 46 -11.21 -21.05 10.58
C GLN A 46 -12.53 -20.82 9.83
N LYS A 47 -13.66 -20.97 10.52
CA LYS A 47 -14.98 -20.68 9.94
C LYS A 47 -15.10 -19.21 9.50
N LEU A 48 -14.59 -18.28 10.31
CA LEU A 48 -14.57 -16.86 9.98
C LEU A 48 -13.71 -16.57 8.74
N GLU A 49 -12.53 -17.18 8.62
CA GLU A 49 -11.69 -17.03 7.43
C GLU A 49 -12.42 -17.47 6.16
N VAL A 50 -13.10 -18.63 6.19
CA VAL A 50 -13.88 -19.14 5.04
C VAL A 50 -15.00 -18.17 4.66
N LEU A 51 -15.74 -17.66 5.64
CA LEU A 51 -16.82 -16.71 5.40
C LEU A 51 -16.30 -15.38 4.83
N LYS A 52 -15.13 -14.90 5.28
CA LYS A 52 -14.48 -13.70 4.74
C LYS A 52 -14.08 -13.89 3.29
N LEU A 53 -13.47 -15.02 2.94
CA LEU A 53 -13.11 -15.33 1.55
C LEU A 53 -14.36 -15.43 0.66
N GLN A 54 -15.44 -16.03 1.15
CA GLN A 54 -16.72 -16.06 0.44
C GLN A 54 -17.28 -14.66 0.24
N TRP A 55 -17.33 -13.84 1.29
CA TRP A 55 -17.77 -12.45 1.22
C TRP A 55 -16.96 -11.64 0.21
N ILE A 56 -15.63 -11.77 0.19
CA ILE A 56 -14.77 -11.09 -0.80
C ILE A 56 -15.19 -11.46 -2.23
N ARG A 57 -15.42 -12.76 -2.50
CA ARG A 57 -15.84 -13.21 -3.83
C ARG A 57 -17.20 -12.64 -4.23
N ASP A 58 -18.14 -12.62 -3.30
CA ASP A 58 -19.49 -12.10 -3.55
C ASP A 58 -19.45 -10.58 -3.82
N GLU A 59 -18.69 -9.83 -3.03
CA GLU A 59 -18.49 -8.38 -3.21
C GLU A 59 -17.79 -8.04 -4.52
N ILE A 60 -16.71 -8.75 -4.86
CA ILE A 60 -16.03 -8.56 -6.15
C ILE A 60 -17.01 -8.83 -7.30
N LYS A 61 -17.75 -9.94 -7.24
CA LYS A 61 -18.71 -10.29 -8.29
C LYS A 61 -19.84 -9.26 -8.41
N GLN A 62 -20.31 -8.73 -7.29
CA GLN A 62 -21.44 -7.81 -7.27
C GLN A 62 -21.04 -6.39 -7.69
N TYR A 63 -19.85 -5.92 -7.31
CA TYR A 63 -19.48 -4.51 -7.45
C TYR A 63 -18.12 -4.27 -8.09
N GLY A 64 -17.16 -5.18 -7.92
CA GLY A 64 -15.74 -4.92 -8.22
C GLY A 64 -15.25 -5.36 -9.59
N LEU A 65 -16.00 -6.20 -10.31
CA LEU A 65 -15.58 -6.67 -11.63
C LEU A 65 -15.65 -5.54 -12.66
N PRO A 66 -14.53 -5.25 -13.37
CA PRO A 66 -14.58 -4.46 -14.59
C PRO A 66 -15.44 -5.15 -15.64
N LYS A 67 -15.95 -4.38 -16.60
CA LYS A 67 -16.71 -4.90 -17.72
C LYS A 67 -15.87 -5.89 -18.52
N ILE A 68 -16.39 -7.11 -18.64
CA ILE A 68 -15.73 -8.15 -19.42
C ILE A 68 -15.95 -7.85 -20.90
N SER A 69 -14.85 -7.50 -21.59
CA SER A 69 -14.83 -7.27 -23.03
C SER A 69 -13.49 -7.70 -23.61
N GLY A 70 -13.48 -8.09 -24.89
CA GLY A 70 -12.27 -8.54 -25.58
C GLY A 70 -11.87 -9.99 -25.30
N ASP A 71 -10.67 -10.33 -25.76
CA ASP A 71 -10.10 -11.68 -25.65
C ASP A 71 -9.36 -11.83 -24.32
N GLY A 72 -9.80 -12.79 -23.51
CA GLY A 72 -9.18 -13.09 -22.21
C GLY A 72 -9.99 -14.09 -21.41
N MET A 73 -9.47 -14.46 -20.24
CA MET A 73 -10.08 -15.45 -19.35
C MET A 73 -10.35 -14.85 -17.98
N LEU A 74 -11.61 -14.81 -17.55
CA LEU A 74 -11.97 -14.45 -16.17
C LEU A 74 -11.66 -15.61 -15.23
N ILE A 75 -10.72 -15.39 -14.31
CA ILE A 75 -10.30 -16.36 -13.30
C ILE A 75 -10.65 -15.82 -11.90
N ASN A 76 -11.25 -16.67 -11.07
CA ASN A 76 -11.70 -16.31 -9.72
C ASN A 76 -10.96 -17.18 -8.69
N HIS A 77 -10.06 -16.56 -7.94
CA HIS A 77 -9.35 -17.16 -6.81
C HIS A 77 -10.10 -16.86 -5.49
N LEU A 78 -9.55 -17.24 -4.34
CA LEU A 78 -10.23 -17.10 -3.04
C LEU A 78 -10.41 -15.64 -2.61
N ALA A 79 -9.43 -14.77 -2.87
CA ALA A 79 -9.42 -13.39 -2.41
C ALA A 79 -9.17 -12.36 -3.52
N MET A 80 -9.09 -12.80 -4.78
CA MET A 80 -8.88 -11.94 -5.94
C MET A 80 -9.53 -12.56 -7.18
N SER A 81 -9.92 -11.72 -8.13
CA SER A 81 -10.35 -12.11 -9.46
C SER A 81 -9.50 -11.38 -10.50
N MET A 82 -9.32 -11.97 -11.68
CA MET A 82 -8.45 -11.41 -12.71
C MET A 82 -8.94 -11.76 -14.10
N PHE A 83 -8.60 -10.92 -15.06
CA PHE A 83 -8.84 -11.19 -16.48
C PHE A 83 -7.52 -11.42 -17.18
N TYR A 84 -7.22 -12.69 -17.43
CA TYR A 84 -5.95 -13.14 -17.99
C TYR A 84 -5.91 -12.95 -19.50
N ASP A 85 -4.87 -12.30 -20.00
CA ASP A 85 -4.64 -12.06 -21.41
C ASP A 85 -3.48 -12.92 -21.90
N GLU A 86 -3.81 -13.91 -22.74
CA GLU A 86 -2.82 -14.85 -23.28
C GLU A 86 -1.81 -14.18 -24.21
N LYS A 87 -2.24 -13.17 -25.00
CA LYS A 87 -1.38 -12.42 -25.92
C LYS A 87 -0.30 -11.68 -25.14
N HIS A 88 -0.65 -11.10 -24.00
CA HIS A 88 0.28 -10.38 -23.14
C HIS A 88 0.99 -11.25 -22.10
N GLY A 89 0.58 -12.51 -21.95
CA GLY A 89 1.14 -13.47 -20.99
C GLY A 89 0.90 -13.09 -19.53
N GLN A 90 -0.06 -12.21 -19.25
CA GLN A 90 -0.34 -11.66 -17.91
C GLN A 90 -1.79 -11.18 -17.82
N SER A 91 -2.25 -10.84 -16.62
CA SER A 91 -3.60 -10.28 -16.44
C SER A 91 -3.70 -8.82 -16.90
N GLN A 92 -4.77 -8.46 -17.61
CA GLN A 92 -5.10 -7.06 -17.94
C GLN A 92 -5.39 -6.26 -16.67
N TRP A 93 -6.06 -6.92 -15.72
CA TRP A 93 -6.32 -6.42 -14.39
C TRP A 93 -6.44 -7.58 -13.40
N VAL A 94 -6.15 -7.28 -12.14
CA VAL A 94 -6.47 -8.09 -10.97
C VAL A 94 -7.25 -7.20 -10.01
N VAL A 95 -8.41 -7.65 -9.56
CA VAL A 95 -9.21 -7.01 -8.51
C VAL A 95 -9.16 -7.83 -7.23
N HIS A 96 -8.95 -7.15 -6.11
CA HIS A 96 -9.05 -7.73 -4.77
C HIS A 96 -9.64 -6.72 -3.78
N ILE A 97 -9.92 -7.18 -2.57
CA ILE A 97 -10.35 -6.32 -1.46
C ILE A 97 -9.30 -6.38 -0.36
N ILE A 98 -8.86 -5.22 0.10
CA ILE A 98 -8.02 -5.12 1.29
C ILE A 98 -8.94 -4.99 2.50
N LEU A 99 -8.89 -5.98 3.40
CA LEU A 99 -9.67 -6.00 4.65
C LEU A 99 -8.90 -5.32 5.79
N PRO A 100 -9.58 -4.67 6.76
CA PRO A 100 -8.95 -4.17 7.99
C PRO A 100 -8.14 -5.21 8.78
N ASP A 101 -8.45 -6.50 8.58
CA ASP A 101 -7.72 -7.65 9.09
C ASP A 101 -6.20 -7.62 8.83
N ILE A 102 -5.75 -6.90 7.80
CA ILE A 102 -4.30 -6.72 7.54
C ILE A 102 -3.55 -6.16 8.75
N LYS A 103 -4.21 -5.39 9.62
CA LYS A 103 -3.65 -4.85 10.86
C LYS A 103 -3.11 -5.94 11.79
N ASN A 104 -3.80 -7.08 11.83
CA ASN A 104 -3.46 -8.22 12.67
C ASN A 104 -2.87 -9.39 11.84
N GLY A 105 -2.51 -9.14 10.57
CA GLY A 105 -2.00 -10.15 9.66
C GLY A 105 -0.63 -10.68 10.10
N VAL A 106 -0.57 -11.94 10.49
CA VAL A 106 0.65 -12.59 10.98
C VAL A 106 1.42 -13.35 9.91
N GLN A 107 0.79 -13.64 8.76
CA GLN A 107 1.45 -14.39 7.70
C GLN A 107 2.62 -13.58 7.11
N THR A 108 3.68 -14.28 6.71
CA THR A 108 4.89 -13.70 6.13
C THR A 108 5.03 -14.07 4.67
N ARG A 109 5.94 -13.39 3.96
CA ARG A 109 6.23 -13.69 2.55
C ARG A 109 6.77 -15.11 2.40
N THR A 110 6.15 -15.88 1.51
CA THR A 110 6.52 -17.28 1.20
C THR A 110 7.44 -17.38 0.00
N ASN A 111 7.32 -16.46 -0.97
CA ASN A 111 8.00 -16.54 -2.27
C ASN A 111 7.75 -17.86 -3.03
N ASP A 112 6.57 -18.47 -2.83
CA ASP A 112 6.13 -19.74 -3.44
C ASP A 112 5.53 -19.53 -4.84
N PHE A 113 6.29 -18.87 -5.72
CA PHE A 113 5.89 -18.56 -7.09
C PHE A 113 5.61 -19.83 -7.90
N ARG A 114 4.41 -19.93 -8.48
CA ARG A 114 3.97 -21.13 -9.21
C ARG A 114 3.02 -20.81 -10.36
N LYS A 115 2.94 -21.72 -11.32
CA LYS A 115 2.00 -21.62 -12.45
C LYS A 115 0.57 -21.69 -11.92
N ASP A 116 -0.34 -20.98 -12.56
CA ASP A 116 -1.77 -21.02 -12.24
C ASP A 116 -2.43 -22.16 -13.00
N SER A 117 -2.95 -23.16 -12.28
CA SER A 117 -3.60 -24.33 -12.88
C SER A 117 -4.98 -24.02 -13.47
N MET A 118 -5.58 -22.87 -13.15
CA MET A 118 -6.87 -22.47 -13.74
C MET A 118 -6.73 -21.97 -15.18
N ILE A 119 -5.51 -21.64 -15.61
CA ILE A 119 -5.20 -21.22 -16.98
C ILE A 119 -4.67 -22.44 -17.74
N ILE A 120 -5.57 -23.12 -18.45
CA ILE A 120 -5.30 -24.42 -19.10
C ILE A 120 -4.21 -24.31 -20.18
N SER A 121 -4.15 -23.18 -20.91
CA SER A 121 -3.08 -22.88 -21.86
C SER A 121 -1.71 -22.69 -21.19
N GLY A 122 -1.68 -22.58 -19.87
CA GLY A 122 -0.52 -22.39 -19.01
C GLY A 122 -0.13 -20.92 -18.86
N THR A 123 0.43 -20.58 -17.71
CA THR A 123 1.04 -19.27 -17.46
C THR A 123 2.55 -19.29 -17.73
N PRO A 124 3.19 -18.12 -17.87
CA PRO A 124 4.63 -18.02 -17.70
C PRO A 124 5.11 -18.63 -16.39
N GLY A 125 6.40 -18.97 -16.36
CA GLY A 125 7.04 -19.60 -15.21
C GLY A 125 8.29 -18.87 -14.75
N LYS A 126 9.01 -19.51 -13.81
CA LYS A 126 10.30 -19.04 -13.31
C LYS A 126 11.29 -18.79 -14.44
N GLU A 127 11.31 -19.68 -15.43
CA GLU A 127 12.26 -19.66 -16.55
C GLU A 127 12.09 -18.41 -17.44
N ASP A 128 10.87 -17.87 -17.51
CA ASP A 128 10.56 -16.68 -18.31
C ASP A 128 11.02 -15.37 -17.66
N TYR A 129 11.02 -15.33 -16.32
CA TYR A 129 11.51 -14.18 -15.54
C TYR A 129 13.02 -14.26 -15.26
N PHE A 130 13.62 -15.45 -15.30
CA PHE A 130 15.01 -15.67 -14.96
C PHE A 130 15.95 -14.87 -15.86
N ASN A 131 16.84 -14.07 -15.26
CA ASN A 131 17.80 -13.20 -15.95
C ASN A 131 17.17 -12.18 -16.93
N SER A 132 15.88 -11.85 -16.76
CA SER A 132 15.18 -10.88 -17.60
C SER A 132 15.50 -9.41 -17.27
N GLY A 133 16.04 -9.16 -16.07
CA GLY A 133 16.20 -7.81 -15.52
C GLY A 133 14.92 -7.20 -14.91
N TYR A 134 13.85 -7.99 -14.80
CA TYR A 134 12.58 -7.60 -14.18
C TYR A 134 12.26 -8.46 -12.96
N ASP A 135 11.61 -7.87 -11.97
CA ASP A 135 11.00 -8.57 -10.87
C ASP A 135 9.69 -9.24 -11.30
N ARG A 136 9.32 -10.29 -10.55
CA ARG A 136 7.97 -10.85 -10.53
C ARG A 136 7.09 -9.93 -9.67
N GLY A 137 6.69 -8.80 -10.24
CA GLY A 137 5.89 -7.78 -9.57
C GLY A 137 4.46 -8.27 -9.38
N HIS A 138 3.95 -8.21 -8.15
CA HIS A 138 2.57 -8.60 -7.88
C HIS A 138 1.61 -7.52 -8.39
N LEU A 139 0.46 -7.92 -8.95
CA LEU A 139 -0.65 -7.00 -9.22
C LEU A 139 -1.50 -6.85 -7.95
N ALA A 140 -1.96 -7.96 -7.36
CA ALA A 140 -2.47 -8.01 -5.99
C ALA A 140 -1.35 -8.39 -5.02
N ALA A 141 -0.92 -7.46 -4.17
CA ALA A 141 0.27 -7.61 -3.34
C ALA A 141 0.08 -8.66 -2.24
N SER A 142 1.09 -9.53 -2.03
CA SER A 142 0.99 -10.57 -0.98
C SER A 142 0.76 -9.99 0.43
N ALA A 143 1.22 -8.76 0.67
CA ALA A 143 1.08 -8.07 1.94
C ALA A 143 -0.39 -7.73 2.28
N ASP A 144 -1.26 -7.62 1.26
CA ASP A 144 -2.69 -7.32 1.43
C ASP A 144 -3.46 -8.55 1.95
N PHE A 145 -2.84 -9.74 1.92
CA PHE A 145 -3.44 -11.01 2.28
C PHE A 145 -2.84 -11.62 3.56
N ARG A 146 -2.06 -10.88 4.34
CA ARG A 146 -1.34 -11.42 5.53
C ARG A 146 -2.24 -11.97 6.63
N TRP A 147 -3.53 -11.74 6.56
CA TRP A 147 -4.53 -12.29 7.47
C TRP A 147 -4.97 -13.73 7.12
N SER A 148 -4.74 -14.19 5.88
CA SER A 148 -5.09 -15.54 5.43
C SER A 148 -3.92 -16.23 4.73
N LYS A 149 -3.52 -17.39 5.24
CA LYS A 149 -2.43 -18.20 4.63
C LYS A 149 -2.81 -18.63 3.20
N ARG A 150 -4.09 -18.93 2.96
CA ARG A 150 -4.61 -19.39 1.68
C ARG A 150 -4.57 -18.27 0.64
N ALA A 151 -5.15 -17.11 0.97
CA ALA A 151 -5.13 -15.94 0.09
C ALA A 151 -3.70 -15.47 -0.20
N LEU A 152 -2.83 -15.43 0.82
CA LEU A 152 -1.43 -15.07 0.63
C LEU A 152 -0.72 -16.04 -0.32
N SER A 153 -0.92 -17.35 -0.18
CA SER A 153 -0.31 -18.31 -1.10
C SER A 153 -0.82 -18.11 -2.53
N GLU A 154 -2.11 -17.89 -2.76
CA GLU A 154 -2.65 -17.66 -4.11
C GLU A 154 -2.10 -16.39 -4.77
N SER A 155 -1.71 -15.38 -3.99
CA SER A 155 -1.07 -14.18 -4.54
C SER A 155 0.25 -14.45 -5.29
N TYR A 156 0.88 -15.62 -5.10
CA TYR A 156 2.12 -16.01 -5.76
C TYR A 156 1.93 -16.74 -7.11
N TYR A 157 0.71 -16.84 -7.63
CA TYR A 157 0.49 -17.35 -8.99
C TYR A 157 1.11 -16.41 -10.06
N TYR A 158 1.73 -16.97 -11.10
CA TYR A 158 2.28 -16.18 -12.21
C TYR A 158 1.21 -15.42 -13.01
N SER A 159 -0.07 -15.79 -12.91
CA SER A 159 -1.20 -15.02 -13.42
C SER A 159 -1.41 -13.67 -12.71
N ASN A 160 -0.94 -13.55 -11.47
CA ASN A 160 -0.88 -12.32 -10.68
C ASN A 160 0.47 -11.60 -10.80
N MET A 161 1.36 -12.04 -11.69
CA MET A 161 2.68 -11.43 -11.88
C MET A 161 2.75 -10.60 -13.16
N SER A 162 3.48 -9.50 -13.08
CA SER A 162 3.83 -8.67 -14.22
C SER A 162 5.30 -8.23 -14.18
N PRO A 163 5.99 -8.07 -15.32
CA PRO A 163 7.41 -7.66 -15.37
C PRO A 163 7.63 -6.21 -14.91
N GLN A 164 7.96 -6.03 -13.62
CA GLN A 164 8.23 -4.72 -13.05
C GLN A 164 9.72 -4.46 -12.90
N LYS A 165 10.15 -3.24 -13.19
CA LYS A 165 11.53 -2.79 -12.92
C LYS A 165 11.82 -2.83 -11.42
N PRO A 166 12.99 -3.32 -10.97
CA PRO A 166 13.30 -3.43 -9.54
C PRO A 166 13.16 -2.11 -8.77
N GLU A 167 13.61 -0.99 -9.36
CA GLU A 167 13.51 0.36 -8.78
C GLU A 167 12.06 0.87 -8.65
N PHE A 168 11.16 0.36 -9.50
CA PHE A 168 9.74 0.66 -9.44
C PHE A 168 9.05 -0.20 -8.38
N ASN A 169 9.14 -1.54 -8.54
CA ASN A 169 8.49 -2.55 -7.69
C ASN A 169 8.85 -2.37 -6.21
N ARG A 170 10.15 -2.33 -5.91
CA ARG A 170 10.68 -2.26 -4.53
C ARG A 170 10.71 -0.83 -3.98
N GLY A 171 10.47 0.16 -4.84
CA GLY A 171 10.53 1.57 -4.52
C GLY A 171 9.14 2.17 -4.45
N LYS A 172 8.81 3.01 -5.43
CA LYS A 172 7.59 3.85 -5.39
C LYS A 172 6.29 3.03 -5.45
N TRP A 173 6.31 1.87 -6.10
CA TRP A 173 5.14 0.99 -6.15
C TRP A 173 4.82 0.38 -4.78
N SER A 174 5.82 -0.19 -4.09
CA SER A 174 5.66 -0.65 -2.70
C SER A 174 5.17 0.45 -1.76
N GLN A 175 5.67 1.68 -1.92
CA GLN A 175 5.19 2.82 -1.12
C GLN A 175 3.70 3.12 -1.39
N LEU A 176 3.22 2.98 -2.64
CA LEU A 176 1.81 3.18 -2.98
C LEU A 176 0.96 2.07 -2.36
N GLU A 177 1.43 0.82 -2.41
CA GLU A 177 0.73 -0.29 -1.75
C GLU A 177 0.64 -0.07 -0.23
N ASP A 178 1.72 0.43 0.40
CA ASP A 178 1.70 0.80 1.83
C ASP A 178 0.72 1.94 2.12
N PHE A 179 0.65 2.96 1.26
CA PHE A 179 -0.30 4.06 1.38
C PHE A 179 -1.75 3.55 1.45
N VAL A 180 -2.14 2.64 0.55
CA VAL A 180 -3.50 2.07 0.54
C VAL A 180 -3.75 1.21 1.78
N ARG A 181 -2.76 0.41 2.22
CA ARG A 181 -2.89 -0.38 3.45
C ARG A 181 -3.07 0.48 4.69
N GLN A 182 -2.32 1.59 4.80
CA GLN A 182 -2.49 2.52 5.93
C GLN A 182 -3.87 3.16 5.94
N TYR A 183 -4.40 3.56 4.78
CA TYR A 183 -5.76 4.04 4.67
C TYR A 183 -6.77 3.05 5.28
N VAL A 184 -6.69 1.78 4.88
CA VAL A 184 -7.58 0.70 5.37
C VAL A 184 -7.45 0.47 6.88
N ILE A 185 -6.22 0.48 7.40
CA ILE A 185 -5.96 0.29 8.84
C ILE A 185 -6.58 1.42 9.67
N GLU A 186 -6.56 2.64 9.16
CA GLU A 186 -7.05 3.82 9.88
C GLU A 186 -8.53 4.08 9.71
N SER A 187 -9.06 3.91 8.49
CA SER A 187 -10.49 4.00 8.23
C SER A 187 -11.24 2.84 8.87
N ASN A 188 -10.57 1.68 9.01
CA ASN A 188 -11.16 0.41 9.39
C ASN A 188 -12.29 -0.02 8.42
N GLU A 189 -12.19 0.39 7.16
CA GLU A 189 -13.13 0.06 6.09
C GLU A 189 -12.45 -0.80 5.01
N PRO A 190 -13.13 -1.84 4.49
CA PRO A 190 -12.61 -2.62 3.37
C PRO A 190 -12.69 -1.79 2.08
N VAL A 191 -11.64 -1.88 1.27
CA VAL A 191 -11.54 -1.16 -0.02
C VAL A 191 -11.29 -2.10 -1.18
N PHE A 192 -11.94 -1.83 -2.30
CA PHE A 192 -11.67 -2.50 -3.57
C PHE A 192 -10.39 -1.92 -4.17
N VAL A 193 -9.54 -2.79 -4.69
CA VAL A 193 -8.31 -2.41 -5.39
C VAL A 193 -8.25 -3.15 -6.72
N VAL A 194 -8.11 -2.40 -7.81
CA VAL A 194 -7.89 -2.95 -9.16
C VAL A 194 -6.51 -2.55 -9.62
N THR A 195 -5.71 -3.51 -10.11
CA THR A 195 -4.33 -3.26 -10.51
C THR A 195 -4.01 -3.93 -11.83
N GLY A 196 -3.32 -3.23 -12.73
CA GLY A 196 -2.90 -3.77 -14.02
C GLY A 196 -1.78 -2.97 -14.67
N GLY A 197 -1.23 -3.52 -15.75
CA GLY A 197 -0.36 -2.79 -16.66
C GLY A 197 -1.18 -2.13 -17.77
N ILE A 198 -0.72 -1.01 -18.33
CA ILE A 198 -1.29 -0.49 -19.58
C ILE A 198 -0.73 -1.35 -20.72
N LEU A 199 -1.56 -2.28 -21.21
CA LEU A 199 -1.21 -3.26 -22.24
C LEU A 199 -1.52 -2.72 -23.64
N THR A 200 -0.51 -2.74 -24.52
CA THR A 200 -0.62 -2.31 -25.91
C THR A 200 0.18 -3.24 -26.81
N ASP A 201 -0.14 -3.27 -28.09
CA ASP A 201 0.45 -4.23 -29.04
C ASP A 201 1.94 -4.02 -29.31
N SER A 202 2.46 -2.81 -29.06
CA SER A 202 3.86 -2.44 -29.31
C SER A 202 4.80 -2.67 -28.12
N LEU A 203 4.35 -3.34 -27.05
CA LEU A 203 5.17 -3.54 -25.86
C LEU A 203 6.34 -4.50 -26.13
N LYS A 204 7.48 -4.19 -25.50
CA LYS A 204 8.59 -5.15 -25.43
C LYS A 204 8.15 -6.37 -24.64
N THR A 205 8.74 -7.53 -24.94
CA THR A 205 8.44 -8.77 -24.21
C THR A 205 9.68 -9.35 -23.54
N ILE A 206 9.49 -10.00 -22.40
CA ILE A 206 10.46 -10.95 -21.83
C ILE A 206 10.00 -12.40 -22.04
N GLY A 207 10.76 -13.37 -21.53
CA GLY A 207 10.37 -14.78 -21.51
C GLY A 207 10.96 -15.62 -22.63
N LYS A 208 11.32 -16.85 -22.26
CA LYS A 208 11.98 -17.83 -23.14
C LYS A 208 10.99 -18.86 -23.66
N GLU A 209 10.12 -19.37 -22.79
CA GLU A 209 9.08 -20.34 -23.11
C GLU A 209 7.77 -19.63 -23.50
N LYS A 210 7.36 -18.64 -22.70
CA LYS A 210 6.18 -17.81 -22.97
C LYS A 210 6.57 -16.34 -23.02
N LYS A 211 5.99 -15.61 -23.97
CA LYS A 211 6.21 -14.16 -24.08
C LYS A 211 5.34 -13.43 -23.08
N ILE A 212 5.97 -12.53 -22.33
CA ILE A 212 5.28 -11.66 -21.36
C ILE A 212 5.54 -10.23 -21.79
N SER A 213 4.48 -9.48 -22.07
CA SER A 213 4.62 -8.05 -22.35
C SER A 213 5.14 -7.31 -21.12
N VAL A 214 5.95 -6.27 -21.33
CA VAL A 214 6.48 -5.41 -20.28
C VAL A 214 5.73 -4.08 -20.35
N PRO A 215 4.73 -3.84 -19.49
CA PRO A 215 4.00 -2.57 -19.47
C PRO A 215 4.95 -1.39 -19.26
N LYS A 216 4.74 -0.30 -20.01
CA LYS A 216 5.46 0.96 -19.78
C LYS A 216 4.95 1.69 -18.55
N TYR A 217 3.66 1.52 -18.24
CA TYR A 217 3.00 2.11 -17.08
C TYR A 217 2.13 1.06 -16.39
N TYR A 218 1.97 1.23 -15.08
CA TYR A 218 1.02 0.49 -14.27
C TYR A 218 0.00 1.44 -13.69
N TYR A 219 -1.21 0.91 -13.48
CA TYR A 219 -2.27 1.62 -12.79
C TYR A 219 -2.71 0.86 -11.54
N LYS A 220 -3.19 1.62 -10.55
CA LYS A 220 -3.88 1.09 -9.38
C LYS A 220 -5.08 1.96 -9.08
N ILE A 221 -6.27 1.37 -9.08
CA ILE A 221 -7.53 2.02 -8.74
C ILE A 221 -7.93 1.56 -7.34
N ILE A 222 -8.40 2.49 -6.52
CA ILE A 222 -8.88 2.23 -5.16
C ILE A 222 -10.27 2.83 -5.03
N VAL A 223 -11.23 2.01 -4.60
CA VAL A 223 -12.61 2.43 -4.37
C VAL A 223 -13.03 2.02 -2.97
N ASP A 224 -13.52 3.00 -2.23
CA ASP A 224 -14.15 2.81 -0.93
C ASP A 224 -15.66 2.95 -1.10
N LEU A 225 -16.38 1.82 -0.99
CA LEU A 225 -17.84 1.75 -1.06
C LEU A 225 -18.51 1.70 0.33
N ASN A 226 -17.73 1.53 1.40
CA ASN A 226 -18.21 1.27 2.75
C ASN A 226 -18.16 2.52 3.63
N GLY A 227 -17.19 3.41 3.40
CA GLY A 227 -17.08 4.66 4.12
C GLY A 227 -18.29 5.59 3.93
N ASN A 228 -18.47 6.50 4.89
CA ASN A 228 -19.57 7.48 4.93
C ASN A 228 -19.83 8.22 3.60
N LYS A 229 -18.77 8.42 2.80
CA LYS A 229 -18.88 8.91 1.43
C LYS A 229 -18.11 7.99 0.50
N LYS A 230 -18.85 7.28 -0.36
CA LYS A 230 -18.27 6.44 -1.40
C LYS A 230 -17.39 7.26 -2.32
N LYS A 231 -16.19 6.79 -2.61
CA LYS A 231 -15.16 7.57 -3.31
C LYS A 231 -14.22 6.66 -4.09
N GLY A 232 -13.65 7.20 -5.16
CA GLY A 232 -12.65 6.57 -6.00
C GLY A 232 -11.39 7.42 -6.12
N ILE A 233 -10.27 6.77 -6.37
CA ILE A 233 -9.02 7.39 -6.82
C ILE A 233 -8.23 6.37 -7.63
N ALA A 234 -7.42 6.85 -8.56
CA ALA A 234 -6.49 6.00 -9.29
C ALA A 234 -5.08 6.59 -9.30
N PHE A 235 -4.11 5.76 -9.67
CA PHE A 235 -2.73 6.14 -9.87
C PHE A 235 -2.25 5.57 -11.18
N ILE A 236 -1.49 6.34 -11.96
CA ILE A 236 -0.75 5.86 -13.14
C ILE A 236 0.73 6.17 -12.93
N MET A 237 1.57 5.16 -12.98
CA MET A 237 2.99 5.27 -12.65
C MET A 237 3.87 4.60 -13.71
N LEU A 238 5.03 5.19 -13.98
CA LEU A 238 5.99 4.65 -14.94
C LEU A 238 6.59 3.35 -14.40
N ASN A 239 6.72 2.31 -15.22
CA ASN A 239 7.52 1.12 -14.92
C ASN A 239 9.01 1.44 -14.97
N GLY A 240 9.49 2.19 -13.97
CA GLY A 240 10.85 2.70 -13.87
C GLY A 240 10.96 3.75 -12.74
N THR A 241 11.83 4.74 -12.93
CA THR A 241 12.08 5.77 -11.91
C THR A 241 10.90 6.74 -11.77
N ASN A 242 10.39 6.86 -10.55
CA ASN A 242 9.33 7.79 -10.17
C ASN A 242 9.85 8.67 -9.02
N THR A 243 10.18 9.94 -9.28
CA THR A 243 10.85 10.82 -8.31
C THR A 243 9.89 11.58 -7.40
N LYS A 244 8.71 11.97 -7.89
CA LYS A 244 7.68 12.69 -7.12
C LYS A 244 7.10 11.84 -5.96
N PRO A 245 6.50 12.47 -4.93
CA PRO A 245 5.62 11.80 -3.96
C PRO A 245 4.49 11.03 -4.64
N ILE A 246 4.01 9.96 -4.01
CA ILE A 246 2.93 9.11 -4.55
C ILE A 246 1.68 9.92 -4.91
N ILE A 247 1.32 10.86 -4.05
CA ILE A 247 0.14 11.71 -4.22
C ILE A 247 0.14 12.48 -5.54
N SER A 248 1.32 12.70 -6.13
CA SER A 248 1.49 13.43 -7.39
C SER A 248 1.11 12.59 -8.61
N TYR A 249 1.05 11.26 -8.46
CA TYR A 249 0.63 10.33 -9.53
C TYR A 249 -0.87 10.01 -9.46
N ALA A 250 -1.60 10.63 -8.53
CA ALA A 250 -3.04 10.46 -8.42
C ALA A 250 -3.77 11.07 -9.62
N VAL A 251 -4.65 10.26 -10.22
CA VAL A 251 -5.52 10.57 -11.35
C VAL A 251 -6.94 10.08 -11.08
N SER A 252 -7.88 10.41 -11.96
CA SER A 252 -9.24 9.88 -11.91
C SER A 252 -9.31 8.46 -12.48
N ILE A 253 -10.38 7.71 -12.16
CA ILE A 253 -10.62 6.40 -12.76
C ILE A 253 -10.90 6.57 -14.26
N ASP A 254 -11.67 7.60 -14.67
CA ASP A 254 -11.87 7.97 -16.09
C ASP A 254 -10.54 8.09 -16.86
N SER A 255 -9.49 8.60 -16.20
CA SER A 255 -8.16 8.74 -16.82
C SER A 255 -7.51 7.39 -17.10
N VAL A 256 -7.75 6.39 -16.23
CA VAL A 256 -7.30 5.02 -16.44
C VAL A 256 -8.12 4.37 -17.55
N GLU A 257 -9.44 4.48 -17.51
CA GLU A 257 -10.33 3.94 -18.56
C GLU A 257 -9.96 4.45 -19.95
N LYS A 258 -9.67 5.76 -20.06
CA LYS A 258 -9.27 6.37 -21.32
C LYS A 258 -8.01 5.75 -21.92
N VAL A 259 -7.06 5.31 -21.10
CA VAL A 259 -5.78 4.74 -21.56
C VAL A 259 -5.77 3.22 -21.65
N THR A 260 -6.70 2.53 -20.97
CA THR A 260 -6.83 1.07 -21.02
C THR A 260 -7.94 0.59 -21.94
N GLY A 261 -8.97 1.41 -22.18
CA GLY A 261 -10.22 1.00 -22.83
C GLY A 261 -11.11 0.10 -21.98
N ILE A 262 -10.80 -0.04 -20.68
CA ILE A 262 -11.54 -0.89 -19.74
C ILE A 262 -12.52 -0.01 -18.98
N ASP A 263 -13.77 -0.45 -18.92
CA ASP A 263 -14.86 0.11 -18.11
C ASP A 263 -14.81 -0.54 -16.72
N PHE A 264 -14.37 0.20 -15.69
CA PHE A 264 -14.17 -0.32 -14.34
C PHE A 264 -15.44 -0.16 -13.51
N PHE A 265 -15.67 -1.05 -12.54
CA PHE A 265 -16.84 -0.97 -11.65
C PHE A 265 -18.22 -0.89 -12.35
N ALA A 266 -18.31 -1.29 -13.63
CA ALA A 266 -19.48 -1.40 -14.50
C ALA A 266 -20.77 -2.03 -13.92
N SER A 267 -20.68 -2.69 -12.76
CA SER A 267 -21.84 -3.25 -12.04
C SER A 267 -22.48 -2.26 -11.06
N LEU A 268 -21.84 -1.12 -10.80
CA LEU A 268 -22.39 -0.07 -9.96
C LEU A 268 -23.52 0.68 -10.69
N PRO A 269 -24.47 1.28 -9.97
CA PRO A 269 -25.43 2.18 -10.60
C PRO A 269 -24.70 3.34 -11.28
N ASP A 270 -25.05 3.66 -12.52
CA ASP A 270 -24.38 4.68 -13.35
C ASP A 270 -24.15 6.00 -12.60
N THR A 271 -25.12 6.45 -11.80
CA THR A 271 -25.01 7.69 -11.02
C THR A 271 -23.90 7.65 -9.97
N LEU A 272 -23.68 6.48 -9.35
CA LEU A 272 -22.62 6.27 -8.38
C LEU A 272 -21.28 6.12 -9.07
N GLU A 273 -21.22 5.28 -10.10
CA GLU A 273 -20.05 5.04 -10.94
C GLU A 273 -19.48 6.34 -11.50
N ASN A 274 -20.26 7.05 -12.34
CA ASN A 274 -19.87 8.33 -12.94
C ASN A 274 -19.36 9.36 -11.92
N ARG A 275 -19.87 9.32 -10.69
CA ARG A 275 -19.43 10.22 -9.62
C ARG A 275 -18.08 9.80 -9.07
N ILE A 276 -17.89 8.53 -8.71
CA ILE A 276 -16.63 8.07 -8.10
C ILE A 276 -15.48 8.06 -9.10
N GLU A 277 -15.77 7.85 -10.39
CA GLU A 277 -14.73 7.72 -11.40
C GLU A 277 -14.10 9.05 -11.80
N LYS A 278 -14.87 10.13 -11.71
CA LYS A 278 -14.38 11.51 -11.86
C LYS A 278 -13.56 12.00 -10.67
N MET A 279 -13.63 11.34 -9.52
CA MET A 279 -12.91 11.76 -8.32
C MET A 279 -11.42 11.48 -8.44
N TYR A 280 -10.61 12.41 -7.95
CA TYR A 280 -9.17 12.22 -7.78
C TYR A 280 -8.61 13.02 -6.58
N ASN A 281 -9.49 13.50 -5.69
CA ASN A 281 -9.09 14.29 -4.54
C ASN A 281 -8.35 13.39 -3.53
N ILE A 282 -7.02 13.51 -3.55
CA ILE A 282 -6.11 12.73 -2.72
C ILE A 282 -6.29 13.00 -1.23
N ASP A 283 -6.75 14.18 -0.84
CA ASP A 283 -6.91 14.57 0.57
C ASP A 283 -7.93 13.68 1.30
N LEU A 284 -8.88 13.10 0.56
CA LEU A 284 -9.85 12.14 1.09
C LEU A 284 -9.24 10.78 1.46
N TRP A 285 -7.99 10.54 1.06
CA TRP A 285 -7.25 9.28 1.21
C TRP A 285 -6.01 9.43 2.11
N LEU A 286 -5.67 10.66 2.51
CA LEU A 286 -4.56 10.90 3.42
C LEU A 286 -4.94 10.50 4.85
N ASN A 287 -4.03 9.82 5.52
CA ASN A 287 -4.18 9.55 6.94
C ASN A 287 -3.92 10.77 7.82
N LYS A 288 -4.18 10.70 9.14
CA LYS A 288 -3.95 11.83 10.06
C LYS A 288 -2.50 12.35 10.05
N GLU A 289 -1.52 11.47 9.79
CA GLU A 289 -0.10 11.84 9.72
C GLU A 289 0.28 12.53 8.39
N GLN A 290 -0.39 12.16 7.30
CA GLN A 290 -0.23 12.73 5.96
C GLN A 290 -1.15 13.93 5.70
N ALA A 291 -2.22 14.07 6.50
CA ALA A 291 -3.23 15.09 6.36
C ALA A 291 -2.61 16.49 6.38
N GLY A 292 -2.85 17.26 5.33
CA GLY A 292 -2.35 18.62 5.13
C GLY A 292 -0.98 18.71 4.45
N GLY A 293 -0.42 17.63 3.90
CA GLY A 293 0.53 17.75 2.79
C GLY A 293 -0.21 18.13 1.49
N VAL A 294 0.49 18.73 0.54
CA VAL A 294 -0.04 19.14 -0.78
C VAL A 294 0.84 18.61 -1.90
N LYS A 295 0.30 18.57 -3.13
CA LYS A 295 1.10 18.23 -4.31
C LYS A 295 2.22 19.28 -4.49
N PRO A 296 3.45 18.85 -4.83
CA PRO A 296 4.48 19.79 -5.25
C PRO A 296 4.04 20.60 -6.45
N LEU A 297 4.49 21.85 -6.53
CA LEU A 297 4.20 22.75 -7.64
C LEU A 297 4.66 22.13 -8.98
N GLU A 298 3.79 22.20 -9.98
CA GLU A 298 4.09 21.75 -11.34
C GLU A 298 4.95 22.78 -12.09
N ALA A 299 5.57 22.38 -13.21
CA ALA A 299 6.56 23.20 -13.90
C ALA A 299 6.01 24.56 -14.35
N GLU A 300 4.71 24.61 -14.66
CA GLU A 300 3.98 25.81 -15.10
C GLU A 300 3.71 26.79 -13.95
N GLU A 301 3.70 26.32 -12.70
CA GLU A 301 3.50 27.14 -11.49
C GLU A 301 4.81 27.77 -10.99
N LEU A 302 5.97 27.39 -11.55
CA LEU A 302 7.28 27.80 -11.07
C LEU A 302 7.78 29.07 -11.78
N PRO A 303 8.37 30.04 -11.05
CA PRO A 303 9.12 31.13 -11.68
C PRO A 303 10.28 30.61 -12.54
N LYS A 304 10.64 31.36 -13.58
CA LYS A 304 11.74 31.00 -14.48
C LYS A 304 13.04 30.73 -13.72
N GLY A 305 13.60 29.53 -13.92
CA GLY A 305 14.86 29.09 -13.31
C GLY A 305 14.72 28.53 -11.89
N ALA A 306 13.51 28.51 -11.32
CA ALA A 306 13.24 27.80 -10.09
C ALA A 306 12.94 26.31 -10.35
N ILE A 307 13.09 25.51 -9.29
CA ILE A 307 12.78 24.08 -9.29
C ILE A 307 11.76 23.78 -8.20
N ASN A 308 10.94 22.74 -8.38
CA ASN A 308 10.08 22.26 -7.30
C ASN A 308 10.90 21.49 -6.25
N THR A 309 10.25 21.19 -5.13
CA THR A 309 10.82 20.42 -4.02
C THR A 309 11.28 19.01 -4.40
N VAL A 310 10.72 18.40 -5.45
CA VAL A 310 11.08 17.05 -5.91
C VAL A 310 12.43 17.08 -6.63
N ASP A 311 12.67 18.08 -7.45
CA ASP A 311 13.89 18.19 -8.25
C ASP A 311 15.10 18.64 -7.41
N ALA A 312 14.87 19.21 -6.22
CA ALA A 312 15.92 19.69 -5.33
C ALA A 312 17.03 18.67 -5.03
N GLU A 313 16.71 17.38 -4.95
CA GLU A 313 17.71 16.32 -4.72
C GLU A 313 18.81 16.27 -5.79
N LYS A 314 18.49 16.66 -7.04
CA LYS A 314 19.42 16.68 -8.18
C LYS A 314 20.46 17.82 -8.08
N PHE A 315 20.23 18.79 -7.21
CA PHE A 315 21.04 20.01 -7.08
C PHE A 315 21.84 20.03 -5.76
N TYR A 316 22.20 18.86 -5.23
CA TYR A 316 23.03 18.75 -4.03
C TYR A 316 24.33 19.56 -4.15
N ALA A 317 24.67 20.28 -3.07
CA ALA A 317 25.80 21.20 -2.96
C ALA A 317 25.81 22.36 -3.98
N GLN A 318 24.70 22.58 -4.69
CA GLN A 318 24.53 23.69 -5.63
C GLN A 318 23.58 24.74 -5.06
N LYS A 319 23.76 25.98 -5.51
CA LYS A 319 22.81 27.06 -5.23
C LYS A 319 21.63 26.94 -6.18
N ALA A 320 20.42 26.88 -5.64
CA ALA A 320 19.19 26.80 -6.42
C ALA A 320 18.05 27.56 -5.72
N THR A 321 17.02 27.89 -6.50
CA THR A 321 15.75 28.42 -5.99
C THR A 321 14.72 27.30 -5.98
N VAL A 322 14.32 26.85 -4.80
CA VAL A 322 13.36 25.75 -4.59
C VAL A 322 12.02 26.33 -4.18
N CYS A 323 10.94 25.98 -4.88
CA CYS A 323 9.59 26.44 -4.56
C CYS A 323 8.68 25.32 -4.11
N GLY A 324 7.78 25.64 -3.17
CA GLY A 324 6.77 24.73 -2.64
C GLY A 324 5.85 25.43 -1.64
N THR A 325 4.90 24.69 -1.09
CA THR A 325 3.95 25.16 -0.07
C THR A 325 4.43 24.77 1.32
N VAL A 326 4.48 25.70 2.26
CA VAL A 326 4.84 25.39 3.65
C VAL A 326 3.69 24.65 4.33
N VAL A 327 3.86 23.35 4.57
CA VAL A 327 2.79 22.50 5.13
C VAL A 327 3.01 22.15 6.60
N ALA A 328 4.21 22.37 7.14
CA ALA A 328 4.49 22.19 8.56
C ALA A 328 5.61 23.10 9.03
N VAL A 329 5.44 23.62 10.24
CA VAL A 329 6.44 24.39 10.98
C VAL A 329 6.69 23.70 12.31
N LYS A 330 7.96 23.46 12.65
CA LYS A 330 8.37 22.85 13.91
C LYS A 330 9.46 23.67 14.57
N VAL A 331 9.14 24.26 15.73
CA VAL A 331 10.15 24.86 16.61
C VAL A 331 10.95 23.74 17.28
N LEU A 332 12.28 23.80 17.15
CA LEU A 332 13.18 22.82 17.78
C LEU A 332 13.21 23.01 19.29
N LYS A 333 13.52 21.91 20.01
CA LYS A 333 13.68 21.94 21.47
C LYS A 333 14.66 23.04 21.87
N ASP A 334 14.35 23.73 22.97
CA ASP A 334 15.10 24.89 23.51
C ASP A 334 15.18 26.08 22.53
N SER A 335 14.25 26.16 21.57
CA SER A 335 14.17 27.19 20.53
C SER A 335 15.46 27.34 19.72
N LYS A 336 16.19 26.25 19.50
CA LYS A 336 17.47 26.23 18.75
C LYS A 336 17.33 26.65 17.29
N GLY A 337 16.12 26.56 16.74
CA GLY A 337 15.78 26.96 15.39
C GLY A 337 14.37 26.52 15.04
N ILE A 338 13.96 26.79 13.81
CA ILE A 338 12.65 26.44 13.28
C ILE A 338 12.87 25.66 11.99
N ILE A 339 12.28 24.46 11.90
CA ILE A 339 12.28 23.62 10.70
C ILE A 339 10.93 23.78 10.01
N TYR A 340 10.99 23.93 8.69
CA TYR A 340 9.84 24.03 7.81
C TYR A 340 9.89 22.87 6.83
N ASN A 341 8.75 22.23 6.57
CA ASN A 341 8.64 21.25 5.51
C ASN A 341 7.81 21.83 4.36
N LEU A 342 8.33 21.68 3.14
CA LEU A 342 7.62 22.08 1.93
C LEU A 342 6.92 20.86 1.31
N ASP A 343 5.67 21.08 0.89
CA ASP A 343 4.73 20.17 0.22
C ASP A 343 4.34 18.91 1.01
N GLN A 344 5.26 18.26 1.71
CA GLN A 344 4.99 17.04 2.47
C GLN A 344 5.40 17.18 3.93
N LYS A 345 4.54 16.76 4.85
CA LYS A 345 4.84 16.77 6.29
C LYS A 345 5.80 15.65 6.66
N PHE A 346 6.48 15.81 7.80
CA PHE A 346 7.25 14.73 8.41
C PHE A 346 6.32 13.57 8.82
N PRO A 347 6.69 12.29 8.62
CA PRO A 347 8.00 11.76 8.17
C PRO A 347 8.18 11.64 6.66
N TYR A 348 7.22 12.11 5.86
CA TYR A 348 7.20 11.98 4.39
C TYR A 348 7.79 13.19 3.65
N GLN A 349 8.47 14.09 4.36
CA GLN A 349 9.01 15.31 3.80
C GLN A 349 9.97 15.01 2.64
N ILE A 350 9.81 15.76 1.55
CA ILE A 350 10.67 15.69 0.38
C ILE A 350 11.71 16.80 0.36
N PHE A 351 11.39 17.94 0.96
CA PHE A 351 12.31 19.06 1.12
C PHE A 351 11.98 19.80 2.42
N SER A 352 13.01 20.23 3.13
CA SER A 352 12.85 21.06 4.32
C SER A 352 13.82 22.23 4.29
N PHE A 353 13.55 23.26 5.08
CA PHE A 353 14.55 24.28 5.36
C PHE A 353 14.55 24.66 6.83
N THR A 354 15.68 25.18 7.29
CA THR A 354 15.88 25.55 8.69
C THR A 354 16.28 27.01 8.81
N ILE A 355 15.64 27.71 9.75
CA ILE A 355 16.10 29.01 10.24
C ILE A 355 16.64 28.79 11.65
N TRP A 356 17.96 28.86 11.82
CA TRP A 356 18.60 28.73 13.14
C TRP A 356 18.29 29.94 14.02
N LYS A 357 18.28 29.73 15.35
CA LYS A 357 17.98 30.78 16.34
C LYS A 357 18.77 32.08 16.11
N THR A 358 20.04 31.97 15.76
CA THR A 358 20.94 33.10 15.49
C THR A 358 20.53 33.95 14.29
N ASN A 359 19.74 33.38 13.37
CA ASN A 359 19.32 34.04 12.15
C ASN A 359 17.88 34.60 12.23
N ILE A 360 17.11 34.27 13.27
CA ILE A 360 15.70 34.70 13.40
C ILE A 360 15.58 36.23 13.42
N ALA A 361 16.54 36.93 14.04
CA ALA A 361 16.56 38.40 14.08
C ALA A 361 16.74 39.06 12.70
N ASN A 362 17.10 38.29 11.66
CA ASN A 362 17.25 38.78 10.28
C ASN A 362 15.94 38.67 9.47
N PHE A 363 14.80 38.44 10.15
CA PHE A 363 13.47 38.38 9.57
C PHE A 363 12.62 39.48 10.20
N SER A 364 12.00 40.32 9.38
CA SER A 364 11.16 41.45 9.80
C SER A 364 9.81 41.03 10.39
N TYR A 365 9.49 39.74 10.32
CA TYR A 365 8.27 39.12 10.83
C TYR A 365 8.61 37.83 11.58
N ASP A 366 7.67 37.32 12.39
CA ASP A 366 7.82 36.00 13.01
C ASP A 366 7.70 34.91 11.94
N PRO A 367 8.80 34.24 11.55
CA PRO A 367 8.76 33.29 10.45
C PRO A 367 7.96 32.04 10.82
N ALA A 368 7.79 31.73 12.11
CA ALA A 368 7.05 30.54 12.55
C ALA A 368 5.55 30.63 12.21
N SER A 369 4.97 31.83 12.31
CA SER A 369 3.55 32.07 12.09
C SER A 369 3.23 32.51 10.65
N VAL A 370 4.08 33.34 10.05
CA VAL A 370 3.79 33.96 8.73
C VAL A 370 3.93 32.99 7.57
N LEU A 371 4.88 32.06 7.64
CA LEU A 371 5.19 31.20 6.51
C LEU A 371 4.21 30.03 6.34
N MET A 372 3.48 29.65 7.39
CA MET A 372 2.57 28.50 7.36
C MET A 372 1.50 28.66 6.25
N SER A 373 1.28 27.60 5.48
CA SER A 373 0.32 27.53 4.37
C SER A 373 0.61 28.46 3.18
N LYS A 374 1.78 29.12 3.13
CA LYS A 374 2.16 29.98 2.00
C LYS A 374 2.91 29.19 0.94
N LYS A 375 2.64 29.48 -0.34
CA LYS A 375 3.50 29.11 -1.47
C LYS A 375 4.70 30.05 -1.49
N ILE A 376 5.91 29.50 -1.42
CA ILE A 376 7.15 30.28 -1.38
C ILE A 376 8.21 29.67 -2.29
N CYS A 377 9.15 30.49 -2.71
CA CYS A 377 10.42 30.10 -3.30
C CYS A 377 11.55 30.52 -2.38
N ILE A 378 12.45 29.59 -2.05
CA ILE A 378 13.61 29.84 -1.22
C ILE A 378 14.90 29.65 -2.02
N THR A 379 15.86 30.54 -1.85
CA THR A 379 17.12 30.53 -2.61
C THR A 379 18.31 30.33 -1.68
N GLY A 380 19.12 29.32 -1.95
CA GLY A 380 20.29 28.99 -1.14
C GLY A 380 21.01 27.75 -1.65
N THR A 381 22.02 27.32 -0.91
CA THR A 381 22.74 26.07 -1.22
C THR A 381 21.95 24.89 -0.67
N ILE A 382 21.68 23.88 -1.51
CA ILE A 382 21.00 22.66 -1.10
C ILE A 382 22.00 21.71 -0.42
N ASP A 383 21.66 21.28 0.78
CA ASP A 383 22.38 20.30 1.58
C ASP A 383 21.53 19.03 1.78
N LYS A 384 22.00 18.06 2.55
CA LYS A 384 21.27 16.84 2.90
C LYS A 384 21.18 16.65 4.41
N TYR A 385 19.98 16.31 4.88
CA TYR A 385 19.76 15.82 6.23
C TYR A 385 19.04 14.48 6.19
N ARG A 386 19.69 13.42 6.70
CA ARG A 386 19.17 12.03 6.64
C ARG A 386 18.73 11.64 5.23
N ASP A 387 19.60 11.91 4.25
CA ASP A 387 19.38 11.67 2.82
C ASP A 387 18.20 12.42 2.17
N LYS A 388 17.61 13.41 2.86
CA LYS A 388 16.61 14.31 2.28
C LYS A 388 17.21 15.68 2.00
N PRO A 389 16.92 16.30 0.84
CA PRO A 389 17.42 17.63 0.53
C PRO A 389 16.89 18.65 1.53
N THR A 390 17.76 19.56 1.94
CA THR A 390 17.44 20.63 2.89
C THR A 390 18.18 21.91 2.55
N MET A 391 17.83 23.02 3.22
CA MET A 391 18.50 24.31 3.07
C MET A 391 18.52 25.07 4.40
N GLU A 392 19.62 25.78 4.67
CA GLU A 392 19.67 26.77 5.75
C GLU A 392 19.34 28.16 5.19
N LEU A 393 18.42 28.86 5.84
CA LEU A 393 18.14 30.26 5.53
C LEU A 393 18.72 31.18 6.62
N ARG A 394 19.46 32.20 6.17
CA ARG A 394 20.15 33.16 7.04
C ARG A 394 19.46 34.51 7.15
N ASN A 395 18.62 34.86 6.18
CA ASN A 395 17.92 36.13 6.13
C ASN A 395 16.66 36.02 5.27
N GLU A 396 15.72 36.95 5.47
CA GLU A 396 14.44 36.97 4.76
C GLU A 396 14.55 37.16 3.24
N LYS A 397 15.61 37.80 2.73
CA LYS A 397 15.79 38.05 1.28
C LYS A 397 15.98 36.76 0.48
N ALA A 398 16.25 35.65 1.15
CA ALA A 398 16.29 34.33 0.53
C ALA A 398 14.89 33.78 0.21
N ILE A 399 13.82 34.38 0.74
CA ILE A 399 12.43 33.94 0.56
C ILE A 399 11.71 34.91 -0.38
N LYS A 400 10.99 34.35 -1.36
CA LYS A 400 10.02 35.05 -2.20
C LYS A 400 8.67 34.37 -2.06
N PHE A 401 7.61 35.12 -1.78
CA PHE A 401 6.25 34.59 -1.80
C PHE A 401 5.79 34.42 -3.26
N LEU A 402 5.12 33.31 -3.55
CA LEU A 402 4.34 33.15 -4.76
C LEU A 402 2.94 33.64 -4.40
N GLU A 403 2.57 34.81 -4.91
CA GLU A 403 1.21 35.31 -4.75
C GLU A 403 0.26 34.35 -5.47
N ASP A 404 -0.86 34.02 -4.84
CA ASP A 404 -1.99 33.46 -5.57
C ASP A 404 -2.50 34.62 -6.44
N GLU A 405 -2.46 34.49 -7.76
CA GLU A 405 -3.25 35.34 -8.65
C GLU A 405 -4.73 35.10 -8.32
N THR A 406 -5.27 35.86 -7.37
CA THR A 406 -6.71 35.93 -7.11
C THR A 406 -7.25 37.18 -7.79
N ASP A 407 -7.99 36.94 -8.88
CA ASP A 407 -9.08 37.72 -9.46
C ASP A 407 -8.94 39.26 -9.49
N ASP A 408 -8.62 39.78 -10.68
CA ASP A 408 -9.14 41.06 -11.20
C ASP A 408 -10.26 40.78 -12.22
#